data_AF-A0A166SIQ6-F1
#
_entry.id   AF-A0A166SIQ6-F1
#
_cell.length_a   1.000
_cell.length_b   1.000
_cell.length_c   1.000
_cell.angle_alpha   90.00
_cell.angle_beta   90.00
_cell.angle_gamma   90.00
#
_symmetry.space_group_name_H-M   'P 1'
#
loop_
_entity.id
_entity.type
_entity.pdbx_description
1 polymer ?
#
loop_
_entity_poly.entity_id
_entity_poly.type
_entity_poly.pdbx_seq_one_letter_code
_entity_poly.pdbx_strand_id
1 'polypeptide(L)'
;MKKGISASKGYAIGKVVVKRKTKINIEKRHIDDVIQEKERFQKALELSKSQLEKIKAKAEKEVGKDKAEVFESHIMLLDDVEFAGAVTVKIENDHVNAESALYDIVDLYMKTFQAMEDEYMRERGADIKDVGSRILANLTGNNSSIIDMENNTVVVAHDLTPSDTAQLDKSKVIAFVTDIGGRTSHSAIMARTLEIPAVVGLNDITDLVKDGDIIIVDGVEGEVIINPDKDTLDTYKIKKENYKKEKEKLKALIDVEVFTKYGKKVEVFGNIGKPEDVDQVLKNGGEGIGLFRTEFLYMDRDSMPGEEEQFNAYKTVVEKMGKRPVIIRTLDIGGDKKLSYLPVPEEMNPFLGYRAIRLCLDRTDIFKVQLRALLRASVFGNLRIMFPMISSLEEVLKAKEILKECMDELTKEGKSFNKDLQTGIMVEIPAAAVNL
;
A
#
# COMPACT_ATOMS: atom_id res chain seq x y z
N MET A 1 -10.25 -8.10 28.81
CA MET A 1 -10.30 -7.03 27.79
C MET A 1 -8.87 -6.57 27.53
N LYS A 2 -8.52 -6.32 26.27
CA LYS A 2 -7.23 -5.77 25.83
C LYS A 2 -7.48 -4.56 24.93
N LYS A 3 -6.55 -3.61 24.96
CA LYS A 3 -6.60 -2.39 24.16
C LYS A 3 -5.37 -2.32 23.27
N GLY A 4 -5.59 -2.04 22.00
CA GLY A 4 -4.56 -1.89 20.99
C GLY A 4 -4.87 -0.72 20.07
N ILE A 5 -4.36 -0.79 18.85
CA ILE A 5 -4.50 0.22 17.82
C ILE A 5 -5.62 -0.20 16.86
N SER A 6 -6.65 0.63 16.72
CA SER A 6 -7.68 0.45 15.69
C SER A 6 -7.06 0.54 14.29
N ALA A 7 -6.87 -0.60 13.64
CA ALA A 7 -6.39 -0.67 12.26
C ALA A 7 -7.53 -0.48 11.26
N SER A 8 -8.66 -1.16 11.46
CA SER A 8 -9.84 -1.09 10.60
C SER A 8 -11.12 -1.12 11.41
N LYS A 9 -12.06 -0.23 11.06
CA LYS A 9 -13.28 0.02 11.85
C LYS A 9 -14.34 -1.05 11.64
N GLY A 10 -15.07 -1.36 12.72
CA GLY A 10 -16.25 -2.19 12.71
C GLY A 10 -16.29 -3.12 13.92
N TYR A 11 -17.34 -3.93 14.02
CA TYR A 11 -17.55 -4.85 15.14
C TYR A 11 -17.65 -6.28 14.63
N ALA A 12 -16.87 -7.18 15.23
CA ALA A 12 -16.91 -8.60 14.93
C ALA A 12 -17.08 -9.41 16.22
N ILE A 13 -17.80 -10.53 16.12
CA ILE A 13 -18.01 -11.49 17.20
C ILE A 13 -17.86 -12.86 16.57
N GLY A 14 -16.79 -13.58 16.92
CA GLY A 14 -16.45 -14.83 16.25
C GLY A 14 -15.60 -15.74 17.10
N LYS A 15 -15.27 -16.90 16.53
CA LYS A 15 -14.39 -17.87 17.16
C LYS A 15 -12.94 -17.58 16.79
N VAL A 16 -12.05 -17.71 17.76
CA VAL A 16 -10.62 -17.52 17.57
C VAL A 16 -10.04 -18.69 16.77
N VAL A 17 -9.20 -18.34 15.80
CA VAL A 17 -8.18 -19.24 15.22
C VAL A 17 -6.83 -18.57 15.40
N VAL A 18 -5.97 -19.20 16.19
CA VAL A 18 -4.63 -18.70 16.51
C VAL A 18 -3.64 -19.18 15.46
N LYS A 19 -3.12 -18.24 14.68
CA LYS A 19 -1.95 -18.49 13.83
C LYS A 19 -0.70 -18.53 14.70
N ARG A 20 -0.41 -19.70 15.26
CA ARG A 20 0.82 -19.92 16.01
C ARG A 20 2.02 -19.88 15.06
N LYS A 21 3.10 -19.21 15.47
CA LYS A 21 4.41 -19.40 14.83
C LYS A 21 4.82 -20.85 15.08
N THR A 22 4.77 -21.69 14.06
CA THR A 22 5.43 -22.99 14.11
C THR A 22 6.91 -22.71 14.32
N LYS A 23 7.45 -22.99 15.52
CA LYS A 23 8.91 -22.99 15.71
C LYS A 23 9.43 -24.13 14.86
N ILE A 24 9.93 -23.80 13.67
CA ILE A 24 10.62 -24.77 12.83
C ILE A 24 11.95 -25.01 13.52
N ASN A 25 12.08 -26.17 14.18
CA ASN A 25 13.35 -26.56 14.78
C ASN A 25 14.26 -27.03 13.64
N ILE A 26 15.17 -26.16 13.21
CA ILE A 26 16.10 -26.46 12.13
C ILE A 26 17.31 -27.15 12.75
N GLU A 27 17.34 -28.47 12.66
CA GLU A 27 18.53 -29.23 13.02
C GLU A 27 19.53 -29.18 11.86
N LYS A 28 20.70 -28.60 12.15
CA LYS A 28 21.83 -28.59 11.22
C LYS A 28 22.39 -30.01 11.12
N ARG A 29 22.31 -30.59 9.92
CA ARG A 29 22.80 -31.94 9.61
C ARG A 29 23.81 -31.88 8.49
N HIS A 30 24.80 -32.76 8.56
CA HIS A 30 25.77 -32.94 7.49
C HIS A 30 25.12 -33.66 6.31
N ILE A 31 25.46 -33.24 5.09
CA ILE A 31 24.93 -33.81 3.84
C ILE A 31 26.08 -34.35 2.99
N ASP A 32 26.01 -35.65 2.72
CA ASP A 32 26.95 -36.34 1.83
C ASP A 32 26.57 -36.12 0.34
N ASP A 33 25.27 -36.14 0.02
CA ASP A 33 24.76 -35.92 -1.34
C ASP A 33 24.33 -34.46 -1.55
N VAL A 34 25.33 -33.62 -1.83
CA VAL A 34 25.13 -32.19 -2.11
C VAL A 34 24.22 -31.97 -3.32
N ILE A 35 24.28 -32.83 -4.34
CA ILE A 35 23.50 -32.67 -5.57
C ILE A 35 22.02 -32.87 -5.27
N GLN A 36 21.67 -33.94 -4.56
CA GLN A 36 20.29 -34.21 -4.15
C GLN A 36 19.72 -33.09 -3.28
N GLU A 37 20.52 -32.54 -2.36
CA GLU A 37 20.04 -31.47 -1.47
C GLU A 37 19.84 -30.14 -2.21
N LYS A 38 20.68 -29.83 -3.21
CA LYS A 38 20.48 -28.70 -4.13
C LYS A 38 19.20 -28.86 -4.95
N GLU A 39 18.92 -30.06 -5.49
CA GLU A 39 17.68 -30.33 -6.20
C GLU A 39 16.45 -30.20 -5.29
N ARG A 40 16.55 -30.64 -4.04
CA ARG A 40 15.49 -30.51 -3.04
C ARG A 40 15.18 -29.04 -2.75
N PHE A 41 16.23 -28.21 -2.59
CA PHE A 41 16.08 -26.76 -2.45
C PHE A 41 15.41 -26.14 -3.67
N GLN A 42 15.86 -26.46 -4.88
CA GLN A 42 15.26 -25.93 -6.11
C GLN A 42 13.78 -26.28 -6.23
N LYS A 43 13.38 -27.51 -5.91
CA LYS A 43 11.96 -27.92 -5.91
C LYS A 43 11.13 -27.10 -4.93
N ALA A 44 11.65 -26.80 -3.74
CA ALA A 44 10.97 -25.96 -2.77
C ALA A 44 10.86 -24.50 -3.23
N LEU A 45 11.86 -23.99 -3.94
CA LEU A 45 11.87 -22.66 -4.54
C LEU A 45 10.80 -22.54 -5.63
N GLU A 46 10.75 -23.49 -6.58
CA GLU A 46 9.73 -23.54 -7.63
C GLU A 46 8.30 -23.65 -7.06
N LEU A 47 8.11 -24.48 -6.03
CA LEU A 47 6.82 -24.60 -5.35
C LEU A 47 6.42 -23.28 -4.68
N SER A 48 7.37 -22.59 -4.04
CA SER A 48 7.14 -21.29 -3.40
C SER A 48 6.74 -20.23 -4.44
N LYS A 49 7.40 -20.23 -5.59
CA LYS A 49 7.10 -19.33 -6.72
C LYS A 49 5.68 -19.55 -7.23
N SER A 50 5.30 -20.79 -7.53
CA SER A 50 3.95 -21.12 -8.00
C SER A 50 2.86 -20.75 -6.98
N GLN A 51 3.14 -20.87 -5.68
CA GLN A 51 2.23 -20.41 -4.63
C GLN A 51 2.07 -18.88 -4.62
N LEU A 52 3.16 -18.13 -4.74
CA LEU A 52 3.12 -16.66 -4.76
C LEU A 52 2.42 -16.13 -6.01
N GLU A 53 2.60 -16.77 -7.18
CA GLU A 53 1.87 -16.42 -8.40
C GLU A 53 0.35 -16.57 -8.21
N LYS A 54 -0.10 -17.64 -7.55
CA LYS A 54 -1.52 -17.83 -7.21
C LYS A 54 -2.03 -16.77 -6.24
N ILE A 55 -1.22 -16.40 -5.24
CA ILE A 55 -1.57 -15.37 -4.26
C ILE A 55 -1.65 -14.00 -4.95
N LYS A 56 -0.70 -13.68 -5.82
CA LYS A 56 -0.70 -12.47 -6.66
C LYS A 56 -1.99 -12.38 -7.47
N ALA A 57 -2.31 -13.43 -8.23
CA ALA A 57 -3.53 -13.45 -9.06
C ALA A 57 -4.82 -13.29 -8.25
N LYS A 58 -4.88 -13.89 -7.04
CA LYS A 58 -6.02 -13.69 -6.12
C LYS A 58 -6.09 -12.25 -5.60
N ALA A 59 -4.96 -11.69 -5.16
CA ALA A 59 -4.87 -10.33 -4.65
C ALA A 59 -5.23 -9.29 -5.72
N GLU A 60 -4.77 -9.46 -6.96
CA GLU A 60 -5.11 -8.60 -8.10
C GLU A 60 -6.62 -8.54 -8.32
N LYS A 61 -7.31 -9.68 -8.20
CA LYS A 61 -8.77 -9.79 -8.38
C LYS A 61 -9.57 -9.21 -7.21
N GLU A 62 -9.13 -9.41 -5.97
CA GLU A 62 -9.92 -9.08 -4.78
C GLU A 62 -9.63 -7.71 -4.18
N VAL A 63 -8.42 -7.20 -4.38
CA VAL A 63 -7.87 -6.02 -3.69
C VAL A 63 -7.31 -4.99 -4.69
N GLY A 64 -7.03 -5.41 -5.93
CA GLY A 64 -6.53 -4.56 -7.00
C GLY A 64 -5.04 -4.78 -7.29
N LYS A 65 -4.62 -4.41 -8.51
CA LYS A 65 -3.27 -4.67 -9.03
C LYS A 65 -2.16 -4.05 -8.16
N ASP A 66 -2.36 -2.81 -7.73
CA ASP A 66 -1.43 -2.05 -6.89
C ASP A 66 -1.10 -2.73 -5.57
N LYS A 67 -2.10 -3.39 -4.98
CA LYS A 67 -1.93 -4.09 -3.71
C LYS A 67 -1.30 -5.47 -3.89
N ALA A 68 -1.28 -5.97 -5.12
CA ALA A 68 -0.61 -7.22 -5.47
C ALA A 68 0.86 -7.02 -5.90
N GLU A 69 1.31 -5.79 -6.15
CA GLU A 69 2.71 -5.47 -6.50
C GLU A 69 3.71 -5.97 -5.44
N VAL A 70 3.31 -6.04 -4.16
CA VAL A 70 4.14 -6.64 -3.09
C VAL A 70 4.48 -8.12 -3.36
N PHE A 71 3.61 -8.87 -4.04
CA PHE A 71 3.91 -10.26 -4.40
C PHE A 71 4.83 -10.35 -5.61
N GLU A 72 4.88 -9.31 -6.44
CA GLU A 72 5.82 -9.25 -7.55
C GLU A 72 7.25 -9.07 -7.05
N SER A 73 7.47 -8.23 -6.04
CA SER A 73 8.79 -8.13 -5.39
C SER A 73 9.20 -9.44 -4.71
N HIS A 74 8.25 -10.15 -4.08
CA HIS A 74 8.50 -11.48 -3.50
C HIS A 74 8.90 -12.52 -4.55
N ILE A 75 8.24 -12.51 -5.72
CA ILE A 75 8.58 -13.41 -6.84
C ILE A 75 9.95 -13.04 -7.43
N MET A 76 10.24 -11.75 -7.61
CA MET A 76 11.55 -11.29 -8.09
C MET A 76 12.69 -11.74 -7.16
N LEU A 77 12.47 -11.72 -5.84
CA LEU A 77 13.45 -12.22 -4.87
C LEU A 77 13.69 -13.73 -5.01
N LEU A 78 12.67 -14.52 -5.36
CA LEU A 78 12.84 -15.96 -5.64
C LEU A 78 13.61 -16.20 -6.93
N ASP A 79 13.45 -15.32 -7.92
CA ASP A 79 14.17 -15.36 -9.20
C ASP A 79 15.59 -14.79 -9.12
N ASP A 80 15.95 -14.19 -7.99
CA ASP A 80 17.27 -13.63 -7.76
C ASP A 80 18.33 -14.73 -7.66
N VAL A 81 19.19 -14.77 -8.68
CA VAL A 81 20.30 -15.71 -8.81
C VAL A 81 21.30 -15.56 -7.66
N GLU A 82 21.46 -14.36 -7.09
CA GLU A 82 22.33 -14.15 -5.93
C GLU A 82 21.75 -14.78 -4.67
N PHE A 83 20.45 -14.60 -4.41
CA PHE A 83 19.80 -15.19 -3.23
C PHE A 83 19.78 -16.72 -3.30
N ALA A 84 19.26 -17.29 -4.40
CA ALA A 84 19.22 -18.74 -4.58
C ALA A 84 20.63 -19.34 -4.70
N GLY A 85 21.55 -18.62 -5.34
CA GLY A 85 22.95 -18.98 -5.46
C GLY A 85 23.67 -19.03 -4.11
N ALA A 86 23.45 -18.04 -3.24
CA ALA A 86 24.06 -18.00 -1.90
C ALA A 86 23.66 -19.22 -1.04
N VAL A 87 22.39 -19.63 -1.10
CA VAL A 87 21.93 -20.85 -0.41
C VAL A 87 22.59 -22.09 -1.02
N THR A 88 22.63 -22.18 -2.35
CA THR A 88 23.23 -23.30 -3.09
C THR A 88 24.74 -23.46 -2.79
N VAL A 89 25.48 -22.35 -2.78
CA VAL A 89 26.92 -22.30 -2.45
C VAL A 89 27.13 -22.72 -1.00
N LYS A 90 26.25 -22.32 -0.08
CA LYS A 90 26.36 -22.69 1.32
C LYS A 90 26.11 -24.18 1.55
N ILE A 91 25.13 -24.78 0.86
CA ILE A 91 24.91 -26.24 0.88
C ILE A 91 26.18 -26.97 0.41
N GLU A 92 26.81 -26.47 -0.65
CA GLU A 92 28.02 -27.07 -1.24
C GLU A 92 29.26 -26.95 -0.38
N ASN A 93 29.58 -25.75 0.10
CA ASN A 93 30.82 -25.50 0.83
C ASN A 93 30.77 -26.03 2.26
N ASP A 94 29.63 -25.87 2.95
CA ASP A 94 29.50 -26.23 4.36
C ASP A 94 29.00 -27.68 4.52
N HIS A 95 28.56 -28.34 3.45
CA HIS A 95 27.95 -29.66 3.46
C HIS A 95 26.79 -29.77 4.46
N VAL A 96 25.82 -28.86 4.35
CA VAL A 96 24.69 -28.73 5.29
C VAL A 96 23.35 -28.89 4.57
N ASN A 97 22.32 -29.27 5.32
CA ASN A 97 20.96 -29.38 4.79
C ASN A 97 20.37 -28.02 4.38
N ALA A 98 19.47 -28.05 3.38
CA ALA A 98 18.89 -26.87 2.74
C ALA A 98 18.17 -25.93 3.72
N GLU A 99 17.53 -26.48 4.76
CA GLU A 99 16.85 -25.68 5.78
C GLU A 99 17.84 -24.83 6.58
N SER A 100 18.98 -25.41 6.97
CA SER A 100 20.02 -24.70 7.73
C SER A 100 20.71 -23.66 6.85
N ALA A 101 21.01 -24.01 5.59
CA ALA A 101 21.61 -23.08 4.64
C ALA A 101 20.69 -21.87 4.39
N LEU A 102 19.40 -22.12 4.10
CA LEU A 102 18.41 -21.08 3.89
C LEU A 102 18.24 -20.18 5.11
N TYR A 103 18.15 -20.76 6.31
CA TYR A 103 17.97 -19.99 7.54
C TYR A 103 19.13 -19.02 7.79
N ASP A 104 20.36 -19.49 7.65
CA ASP A 104 21.55 -18.66 7.84
C ASP A 104 21.61 -17.51 6.82
N ILE A 105 21.26 -17.77 5.56
CA ILE A 105 21.21 -16.75 4.52
C ILE A 105 20.09 -15.74 4.81
N VAL A 106 18.88 -16.19 5.12
CA VAL A 106 17.75 -15.30 5.45
C VAL A 106 18.08 -14.43 6.68
N ASP A 107 18.67 -15.01 7.73
CA ASP A 107 19.08 -14.28 8.94
C ASP A 107 20.17 -13.24 8.65
N LEU A 108 21.15 -13.58 7.78
CA LEU A 108 22.18 -12.64 7.33
C LEU A 108 21.58 -11.44 6.59
N TYR A 109 20.71 -11.69 5.61
CA TYR A 109 20.05 -10.62 4.86
C TYR A 109 19.17 -9.78 5.78
N MET A 110 18.37 -10.41 6.64
CA MET A 110 17.54 -9.70 7.62
C MET A 110 18.35 -8.76 8.52
N LYS A 111 19.45 -9.24 9.10
CA LYS A 111 20.33 -8.41 9.96
C LYS A 111 20.93 -7.25 9.18
N THR A 112 21.33 -7.49 7.93
CA THR A 112 21.90 -6.47 7.05
C THR A 112 20.87 -5.37 6.75
N PHE A 113 19.63 -5.73 6.40
CA PHE A 113 18.55 -4.77 6.14
C PHE A 113 18.07 -4.05 7.40
N GLN A 114 18.01 -4.73 8.54
CA GLN A 114 17.61 -4.11 9.82
C GLN A 114 18.64 -3.10 10.33
N ALA A 115 19.92 -3.28 9.99
CA ALA A 115 20.97 -2.34 10.34
C ALA A 115 20.96 -1.05 9.48
N MET A 116 20.14 -1.00 8.42
CA MET A 116 19.98 0.19 7.59
C MET A 116 19.03 1.19 8.26
N GLU A 117 19.35 2.48 8.16
CA GLU A 117 18.54 3.56 8.73
C GLU A 117 17.25 3.83 7.92
N ASP A 118 17.26 3.45 6.64
CA ASP A 118 16.16 3.63 5.69
C ASP A 118 14.95 2.71 6.01
N GLU A 119 13.77 3.31 6.15
CA GLU A 119 12.53 2.58 6.49
C GLU A 119 12.07 1.62 5.39
N TYR A 120 12.24 1.98 4.12
CA TYR A 120 11.92 1.13 2.98
C TYR A 120 12.85 -0.10 2.94
N MET A 121 14.14 0.08 3.26
CA MET A 121 15.07 -1.04 3.38
C MET A 121 14.75 -1.96 4.56
N ARG A 122 14.28 -1.41 5.69
CA ARG A 122 13.79 -2.22 6.81
C ARG A 122 12.55 -3.04 6.44
N GLU A 123 11.63 -2.48 5.64
CA GLU A 123 10.48 -3.22 5.12
C GLU A 123 10.90 -4.37 4.19
N ARG A 124 11.89 -4.18 3.32
CA ARG A 124 12.46 -5.28 2.51
C ARG A 124 12.98 -6.44 3.36
N GLY A 125 13.55 -6.15 4.54
CA GLY A 125 13.97 -7.19 5.47
C GLY A 125 12.81 -8.09 5.94
N ALA A 126 11.60 -7.54 6.09
CA ALA A 126 10.41 -8.30 6.43
C ALA A 126 9.91 -9.15 5.25
N ASP A 127 10.03 -8.66 4.01
CA ASP A 127 9.70 -9.40 2.80
C ASP A 127 10.60 -10.63 2.60
N ILE A 128 11.91 -10.48 2.80
CA ILE A 128 12.87 -11.60 2.73
C ILE A 128 12.52 -12.67 3.75
N LYS A 129 12.09 -12.26 4.94
CA LYS A 129 11.63 -13.18 5.98
C LYS A 129 10.36 -13.94 5.57
N ASP A 130 9.40 -13.27 4.94
CA ASP A 130 8.16 -13.90 4.45
C ASP A 130 8.47 -14.97 3.39
N VAL A 131 9.28 -14.61 2.40
CA VAL A 131 9.73 -15.51 1.34
C VAL A 131 10.56 -16.68 1.89
N GLY A 132 11.52 -16.40 2.76
CA GLY A 132 12.34 -17.42 3.42
C GLY A 132 11.51 -18.40 4.26
N SER A 133 10.54 -17.89 5.02
CA SER A 133 9.62 -18.72 5.80
C SER A 133 8.77 -19.63 4.92
N ARG A 134 8.35 -19.15 3.74
CA ARG A 134 7.60 -19.94 2.75
C ARG A 134 8.44 -21.07 2.14
N ILE A 135 9.67 -20.77 1.72
CA ILE A 135 10.57 -21.82 1.18
C ILE A 135 10.84 -22.86 2.26
N LEU A 136 11.09 -22.44 3.50
CA LEU A 136 11.34 -23.32 4.63
C LEU A 136 10.11 -24.20 4.96
N ALA A 137 8.90 -23.66 4.87
CA ALA A 137 7.66 -24.44 5.00
C ALA A 137 7.55 -25.52 3.92
N ASN A 138 7.86 -25.17 2.67
CA ASN A 138 7.87 -26.12 1.55
C ASN A 138 8.97 -27.19 1.68
N LEU A 139 10.14 -26.84 2.24
CA LEU A 139 11.23 -27.79 2.53
C LEU A 139 10.88 -28.79 3.63
N THR A 140 10.18 -28.33 4.66
CA THR A 140 9.85 -29.13 5.85
C THR A 140 8.51 -29.87 5.73
N GLY A 141 7.74 -29.62 4.67
CA GLY A 141 6.39 -30.16 4.51
C GLY A 141 5.35 -29.56 5.46
N ASN A 142 5.75 -28.58 6.28
CA ASN A 142 4.87 -27.87 7.20
C ASN A 142 4.13 -26.75 6.47
N ASN A 143 3.19 -27.12 5.60
CA ASN A 143 2.25 -26.19 5.02
C ASN A 143 1.24 -25.75 6.08
N SER A 144 1.65 -24.86 6.99
CA SER A 144 0.76 -24.17 7.93
C SER A 144 -0.05 -23.12 7.17
N SER A 145 -0.89 -23.58 6.26
CA SER A 145 -1.72 -22.73 5.46
C SER A 145 -2.98 -22.37 6.25
N ILE A 146 -3.40 -21.12 6.15
CA ILE A 146 -4.63 -20.54 6.72
C ILE A 146 -5.91 -21.13 6.05
N ILE A 147 -5.77 -22.18 5.25
CA ILE A 147 -6.70 -22.52 4.16
C ILE A 147 -8.01 -23.17 4.65
N ASP A 148 -8.05 -23.69 5.88
CA ASP A 148 -9.25 -24.39 6.40
C ASP A 148 -9.86 -23.70 7.64
N MET A 149 -10.28 -22.45 7.47
CA MET A 149 -11.05 -21.73 8.49
C MET A 149 -12.54 -22.05 8.41
N GLU A 150 -13.19 -22.15 9.58
CA GLU A 150 -14.64 -22.17 9.69
C GLU A 150 -15.23 -20.78 9.39
N ASN A 151 -16.52 -20.73 9.08
CA ASN A 151 -17.24 -19.46 8.98
C ASN A 151 -17.23 -18.71 10.33
N ASN A 152 -17.25 -17.38 10.29
CA ASN A 152 -17.31 -16.52 11.47
C ASN A 152 -16.04 -16.61 12.36
N THR A 153 -14.87 -16.68 11.70
CA THR A 153 -13.56 -16.78 12.34
C THR A 153 -12.93 -15.41 12.61
N VAL A 154 -12.31 -15.26 13.77
CA VAL A 154 -11.40 -14.16 14.10
C VAL A 154 -9.98 -14.70 14.13
N VAL A 155 -9.12 -14.19 13.25
CA VAL A 155 -7.72 -14.61 13.19
C VAL A 155 -6.91 -13.88 14.25
N VAL A 156 -6.22 -14.62 15.10
CA VAL A 156 -5.31 -14.06 16.10
C VAL A 156 -3.90 -14.48 15.73
N ALA A 157 -2.99 -13.53 15.55
CA ALA A 157 -1.61 -13.84 15.16
C ALA A 157 -0.63 -12.94 15.89
N HIS A 158 0.63 -13.35 15.96
CA HIS A 158 1.66 -12.45 16.47
C HIS A 158 1.85 -11.29 15.49
N ASP A 159 1.92 -11.64 14.22
CA ASP A 159 1.95 -10.74 13.08
C ASP A 159 1.28 -11.43 11.89
N LEU A 160 0.78 -10.64 10.95
CA LEU A 160 0.25 -11.13 9.67
C LEU A 160 1.06 -10.54 8.54
N THR A 161 1.71 -11.41 7.76
CA THR A 161 2.47 -10.98 6.59
C THR A 161 1.51 -10.57 5.45
N PRO A 162 1.98 -9.81 4.44
CA PRO A 162 1.18 -9.53 3.25
C PRO A 162 0.59 -10.80 2.65
N SER A 163 1.40 -11.87 2.54
CA SER A 163 0.97 -13.20 2.12
C SER A 163 -0.21 -13.74 2.91
N ASP A 164 -0.19 -13.61 4.24
CA ASP A 164 -1.28 -14.08 5.09
C ASP A 164 -2.57 -13.31 4.81
N THR A 165 -2.47 -11.98 4.80
CA THR A 165 -3.65 -11.12 4.66
C THR A 165 -4.34 -11.26 3.31
N ALA A 166 -3.58 -11.45 2.22
CA ALA A 166 -4.13 -11.70 0.88
C ALA A 166 -4.78 -13.08 0.75
N GLN A 167 -4.36 -14.06 1.56
CA GLN A 167 -4.94 -15.39 1.55
C GLN A 167 -6.22 -15.48 2.38
N LEU A 168 -6.50 -14.51 3.27
CA LEU A 168 -7.72 -14.49 4.07
C LEU A 168 -8.97 -14.57 3.17
N ASP A 169 -9.86 -15.51 3.50
CA ASP A 169 -11.15 -15.61 2.86
C ASP A 169 -12.14 -14.69 3.56
N LYS A 170 -12.54 -13.59 2.89
CA LYS A 170 -13.51 -12.61 3.41
C LYS A 170 -14.86 -13.22 3.78
N SER A 171 -15.23 -14.35 3.18
CA SER A 171 -16.51 -15.03 3.48
C SER A 171 -16.48 -15.74 4.84
N LYS A 172 -15.29 -16.09 5.32
CA LYS A 172 -15.06 -16.86 6.55
C LYS A 172 -14.51 -16.00 7.68
N VAL A 173 -13.54 -15.14 7.37
CA VAL A 173 -12.81 -14.30 8.32
C VAL A 173 -13.55 -12.99 8.52
N ILE A 174 -14.04 -12.77 9.73
CA ILE A 174 -14.84 -11.59 10.09
C ILE A 174 -14.06 -10.52 10.85
N ALA A 175 -12.86 -10.85 11.33
CA ALA A 175 -11.91 -9.92 11.93
C ALA A 175 -10.53 -10.55 12.04
N PHE A 176 -9.50 -9.73 12.29
CA PHE A 176 -8.23 -10.22 12.76
C PHE A 176 -7.60 -9.30 13.80
N VAL A 177 -6.75 -9.86 14.65
CA VAL A 177 -6.05 -9.15 15.70
C VAL A 177 -4.60 -9.61 15.79
N THR A 178 -3.68 -8.67 16.08
CA THR A 178 -2.25 -8.98 16.12
C THR A 178 -1.55 -8.43 17.37
N ASP A 179 -0.52 -9.15 17.82
CA ASP A 179 0.35 -8.70 18.92
C ASP A 179 1.14 -7.46 18.50
N ILE A 180 1.71 -7.46 17.31
CA ILE A 180 2.50 -6.35 16.77
C ILE A 180 1.79 -5.70 15.58
N GLY A 181 2.27 -4.52 15.18
CA GLY A 181 1.75 -3.78 14.03
C GLY A 181 1.27 -2.37 14.39
N GLY A 182 1.39 -1.47 13.43
CA GLY A 182 0.98 -0.07 13.55
C GLY A 182 -0.19 0.29 12.62
N ARG A 183 -0.73 1.50 12.78
CA ARG A 183 -1.86 2.00 11.97
C ARG A 183 -1.55 2.08 10.47
N THR A 184 -0.28 2.17 10.11
CA THR A 184 0.25 2.27 8.74
C THR A 184 0.85 0.96 8.23
N SER A 185 0.87 -0.11 9.04
CA SER A 185 1.43 -1.40 8.61
C SER A 185 0.67 -1.99 7.41
N HIS A 186 1.36 -2.82 6.63
CA HIS A 186 0.79 -3.55 5.49
C HIS A 186 -0.49 -4.31 5.86
N SER A 187 -0.48 -5.01 7.00
CA SER A 187 -1.66 -5.71 7.52
C SER A 187 -2.80 -4.73 7.84
N ALA A 188 -2.52 -3.58 8.45
CA ALA A 188 -3.53 -2.56 8.73
C ALA A 188 -4.10 -1.90 7.48
N ILE A 189 -3.30 -1.70 6.43
CA ILE A 189 -3.75 -1.18 5.13
C ILE A 189 -4.68 -2.21 4.48
N MET A 190 -4.24 -3.48 4.41
CA MET A 190 -5.05 -4.56 3.86
C MET A 190 -6.37 -4.71 4.61
N ALA A 191 -6.38 -4.65 5.94
CA ALA A 191 -7.61 -4.69 6.74
C ALA A 191 -8.68 -3.71 6.26
N ARG A 192 -8.27 -2.46 5.98
CA ARG A 192 -9.17 -1.40 5.52
C ARG A 192 -9.69 -1.66 4.13
N THR A 193 -8.81 -2.08 3.22
CA THR A 193 -9.20 -2.39 1.84
C THR A 193 -10.11 -3.61 1.77
N LEU A 194 -9.90 -4.61 2.64
CA LEU A 194 -10.79 -5.76 2.76
C LEU A 194 -12.09 -5.44 3.53
N GLU A 195 -12.19 -4.26 4.14
CA GLU A 195 -13.27 -3.84 5.06
C GLU A 195 -13.51 -4.80 6.24
N ILE A 196 -12.44 -5.48 6.68
CA ILE A 196 -12.48 -6.40 7.81
C ILE A 196 -12.06 -5.63 9.08
N PRO A 197 -12.86 -5.65 10.17
CA PRO A 197 -12.47 -5.07 11.46
C PRO A 197 -11.14 -5.63 11.95
N ALA A 198 -10.23 -4.75 12.40
CA ALA A 198 -8.91 -5.17 12.85
C ALA A 198 -8.34 -4.30 13.97
N VAL A 199 -7.71 -4.95 14.95
CA VAL A 199 -7.00 -4.32 16.07
C VAL A 199 -5.58 -4.89 16.15
N VAL A 200 -4.57 -4.03 16.04
CA VAL A 200 -3.15 -4.42 16.01
C VAL A 200 -2.42 -3.88 17.23
N GLY A 201 -1.22 -4.39 17.52
CA GLY A 201 -0.41 -3.85 18.62
C GLY A 201 -0.93 -4.20 20.02
N LEU A 202 -1.48 -5.42 20.19
CA LEU A 202 -2.02 -5.90 21.47
C LEU A 202 -0.96 -6.52 22.40
N ASN A 203 0.28 -6.66 21.92
CA ASN A 203 1.48 -7.22 22.56
C ASN A 203 1.45 -8.74 22.83
N ASP A 204 0.42 -9.24 23.52
CA ASP A 204 0.37 -10.60 24.08
C ASP A 204 -0.99 -11.29 23.85
N ILE A 205 -1.76 -10.87 22.83
CA ILE A 205 -3.07 -11.47 22.57
C ILE A 205 -2.95 -12.95 22.19
N THR A 206 -1.88 -13.35 21.49
CA THR A 206 -1.66 -14.75 21.09
C THR A 206 -1.47 -15.71 22.26
N ASP A 207 -0.96 -15.23 23.39
CA ASP A 207 -0.73 -16.05 24.60
C ASP A 207 -2.00 -16.20 25.45
N LEU A 208 -2.98 -15.30 25.26
CA LEU A 208 -4.16 -15.20 26.12
C LEU A 208 -5.39 -15.92 25.57
N VAL A 209 -5.38 -16.27 24.29
CA VAL A 209 -6.51 -16.91 23.61
C VAL A 209 -6.14 -18.28 23.06
N LYS A 210 -7.15 -19.12 22.88
CA LYS A 210 -7.03 -20.47 22.32
C LYS A 210 -7.98 -20.62 21.14
N ASP A 211 -7.66 -21.59 20.28
CA ASP A 211 -8.55 -21.97 19.19
C ASP A 211 -9.94 -22.31 19.74
N GLY A 212 -10.98 -21.71 19.15
CA GLY A 212 -12.37 -21.89 19.54
C GLY A 212 -12.90 -20.90 20.59
N ASP A 213 -12.05 -20.09 21.24
CA ASP A 213 -12.51 -19.05 22.17
C ASP A 213 -13.45 -18.06 21.46
N ILE A 214 -14.46 -17.55 22.18
CA ILE A 214 -15.34 -16.51 21.63
C ILE A 214 -14.68 -15.16 21.91
N ILE A 215 -14.50 -14.36 20.86
CA ILE A 215 -13.89 -13.04 20.97
C ILE A 215 -14.73 -11.97 20.29
N ILE A 216 -14.76 -10.80 20.92
CA ILE A 216 -15.31 -9.58 20.34
C ILE A 216 -14.14 -8.70 19.92
N VAL A 217 -14.19 -8.22 18.68
CA VAL A 217 -13.25 -7.24 18.14
C VAL A 217 -14.01 -5.94 17.90
N ASP A 218 -13.66 -4.93 18.69
CA ASP A 218 -14.10 -3.55 18.54
C ASP A 218 -13.04 -2.78 17.76
N GLY A 219 -13.13 -2.82 16.44
CA GLY A 219 -12.25 -2.08 15.56
C GLY A 219 -12.50 -0.57 15.57
N VAL A 220 -13.53 -0.07 16.27
CA VAL A 220 -13.80 1.37 16.39
C VAL A 220 -12.97 1.96 17.52
N GLU A 221 -13.04 1.35 18.70
CA GLU A 221 -12.30 1.79 19.90
C GLU A 221 -10.91 1.15 20.04
N GLY A 222 -10.62 0.14 19.21
CA GLY A 222 -9.36 -0.62 19.29
C GLY A 222 -9.33 -1.59 20.47
N GLU A 223 -10.48 -2.20 20.80
CA GLU A 223 -10.62 -3.07 21.97
C GLU A 223 -10.94 -4.50 21.58
N VAL A 224 -10.44 -5.44 22.39
CA VAL A 224 -10.63 -6.88 22.20
C VAL A 224 -11.11 -7.50 23.51
N ILE A 225 -12.25 -8.20 23.47
CA ILE A 225 -12.85 -8.84 24.64
C ILE A 225 -12.86 -10.35 24.42
N ILE A 226 -12.08 -11.04 25.25
CA ILE A 226 -11.90 -12.50 25.24
C ILE A 226 -12.95 -13.12 26.14
N ASN A 227 -13.62 -14.17 25.67
CA ASN A 227 -14.63 -14.95 26.39
C ASN A 227 -15.64 -14.04 27.14
N PRO A 228 -16.37 -13.18 26.40
CA PRO A 228 -17.31 -12.22 26.99
C PRO A 228 -18.47 -12.95 27.69
N ASP A 229 -18.99 -12.31 28.74
CA ASP A 229 -20.27 -12.73 29.32
C ASP A 229 -21.45 -12.43 28.38
N LYS A 230 -22.62 -12.98 28.73
CA LYS A 230 -23.82 -12.85 27.91
C LYS A 230 -24.25 -11.39 27.72
N ASP A 231 -24.17 -10.59 28.77
CA ASP A 231 -24.60 -9.19 28.76
C ASP A 231 -23.69 -8.33 27.85
N THR A 232 -22.39 -8.56 27.91
CA THR A 232 -21.40 -7.93 27.01
C THR A 232 -21.64 -8.36 25.57
N LEU A 233 -21.86 -9.66 25.34
CA LEU A 233 -22.09 -10.20 24.00
C LEU A 233 -23.38 -9.63 23.38
N ASP A 234 -24.46 -9.50 24.13
CA ASP A 234 -25.71 -8.89 23.65
C ASP A 234 -25.55 -7.38 23.40
N THR A 235 -24.80 -6.67 24.25
CA THR A 235 -24.44 -5.26 24.02
C THR A 235 -23.70 -5.08 22.69
N TYR A 236 -22.73 -5.93 22.39
CA TYR A 236 -21.94 -5.84 21.16
C TYR A 236 -22.69 -6.32 19.91
N LYS A 237 -23.66 -7.22 20.04
CA LYS A 237 -24.60 -7.53 18.93
C LYS A 237 -25.39 -6.29 18.53
N ILE A 238 -25.92 -5.56 19.51
CA ILE A 238 -26.66 -4.31 19.27
C ILE A 238 -25.74 -3.27 18.62
N LYS A 239 -24.50 -3.10 19.13
CA LYS A 239 -23.50 -2.21 18.50
C LYS A 239 -23.23 -2.60 17.04
N LYS A 240 -23.02 -3.89 16.75
CA LYS A 240 -22.78 -4.41 15.39
C LYS A 240 -23.95 -4.14 14.44
N GLU A 241 -25.19 -4.37 14.89
CA GLU A 241 -26.38 -4.05 14.09
C GLU A 241 -26.55 -2.55 13.87
N ASN A 242 -26.35 -1.74 14.90
CA ASN A 242 -26.44 -0.29 14.79
C ASN A 242 -25.38 0.26 13.82
N TYR A 243 -24.15 -0.25 13.89
CA TYR A 243 -23.09 0.12 12.96
C TYR A 243 -23.43 -0.25 11.50
N LYS A 244 -24.04 -1.42 11.28
CA LYS A 244 -24.53 -1.82 9.95
C LYS A 244 -25.65 -0.89 9.47
N LYS A 245 -26.62 -0.58 10.32
CA LYS A 245 -27.72 0.36 10.01
C LYS A 245 -27.19 1.76 9.71
N GLU A 246 -26.19 2.22 10.45
CA GLU A 246 -25.53 3.51 10.22
C GLU A 246 -24.82 3.54 8.87
N LYS A 247 -24.03 2.51 8.53
CA LYS A 247 -23.41 2.39 7.20
C LYS A 247 -24.46 2.42 6.07
N GLU A 248 -25.59 1.74 6.22
CA GLU A 248 -26.67 1.80 5.23
C GLU A 248 -27.33 3.19 5.16
N LYS A 249 -27.53 3.86 6.29
CA LYS A 249 -28.03 5.26 6.31
C LYS A 249 -27.06 6.21 5.62
N LEU A 250 -25.75 6.03 5.77
CA LEU A 250 -24.74 6.86 5.12
C LEU A 250 -24.79 6.73 3.58
N LYS A 251 -25.18 5.58 3.03
CA LYS A 251 -25.37 5.43 1.57
C LYS A 251 -26.46 6.36 1.02
N ALA A 252 -27.45 6.72 1.83
CA ALA A 252 -28.47 7.70 1.42
C ALA A 252 -27.91 9.12 1.27
N LEU A 253 -26.67 9.38 1.73
CA LEU A 253 -26.01 10.67 1.61
C LEU A 253 -25.13 10.80 0.35
N ILE A 254 -25.00 9.74 -0.47
CA ILE A 254 -24.11 9.72 -1.66
C ILE A 254 -24.47 10.85 -2.65
N ASP A 255 -25.75 11.11 -2.87
CA ASP A 255 -26.22 12.12 -3.83
C ASP A 255 -26.67 13.44 -3.16
N VAL A 256 -26.41 13.61 -1.87
CA VAL A 256 -26.85 14.79 -1.10
C VAL A 256 -25.77 15.85 -1.10
N GLU A 257 -26.13 17.07 -1.52
CA GLU A 257 -25.24 18.22 -1.39
C GLU A 257 -24.87 18.52 0.07
N VAL A 258 -23.60 18.87 0.29
CA VAL A 258 -23.06 19.05 1.64
C VAL A 258 -23.17 20.51 2.09
N PHE A 259 -23.94 20.73 3.14
CA PHE A 259 -24.09 22.02 3.80
C PHE A 259 -23.80 21.91 5.30
N THR A 260 -23.16 22.94 5.85
CA THR A 260 -23.07 23.11 7.31
C THR A 260 -24.46 23.36 7.90
N LYS A 261 -24.60 23.19 9.22
CA LYS A 261 -25.84 23.52 9.96
C LYS A 261 -26.33 24.96 9.74
N TYR A 262 -25.43 25.87 9.37
CA TYR A 262 -25.71 27.28 9.10
C TYR A 262 -25.90 27.60 7.60
N GLY A 263 -26.02 26.59 6.73
CA GLY A 263 -26.31 26.76 5.30
C GLY A 263 -25.12 27.09 4.41
N LYS A 264 -23.89 27.10 4.93
CA LYS A 264 -22.68 27.22 4.09
C LYS A 264 -22.43 25.92 3.33
N LYS A 265 -22.37 25.95 2.00
CA LYS A 265 -21.96 24.82 1.16
C LYS A 265 -20.49 24.48 1.42
N VAL A 266 -20.18 23.19 1.52
CA VAL A 266 -18.83 22.65 1.63
C VAL A 266 -18.67 21.63 0.53
N GLU A 267 -17.56 21.66 -0.20
CA GLU A 267 -17.28 20.67 -1.24
C GLU A 267 -16.52 19.50 -0.62
N VAL A 268 -16.95 18.27 -0.88
CA VAL A 268 -16.25 17.06 -0.43
C VAL A 268 -15.66 16.31 -1.62
N PHE A 269 -14.34 16.32 -1.71
CA PHE A 269 -13.61 15.70 -2.81
C PHE A 269 -12.85 14.43 -2.39
N GLY A 270 -12.65 13.53 -3.35
CA GLY A 270 -11.78 12.38 -3.20
C GLY A 270 -10.31 12.70 -3.51
N ASN A 271 -9.40 11.98 -2.86
CA ASN A 271 -7.98 11.98 -3.22
C ASN A 271 -7.65 10.65 -3.90
N ILE A 272 -6.95 10.70 -5.03
CA ILE A 272 -6.63 9.52 -5.83
C ILE A 272 -5.12 9.43 -6.12
N GLY A 273 -4.64 8.20 -6.26
CA GLY A 273 -3.26 7.87 -6.61
C GLY A 273 -3.11 7.28 -8.01
N LYS A 274 -4.13 6.58 -8.52
CA LYS A 274 -4.17 6.04 -9.89
C LYS A 274 -5.52 6.33 -10.56
N PRO A 275 -5.62 6.26 -11.90
CA PRO A 275 -6.87 6.56 -12.62
C PRO A 275 -8.06 5.69 -12.21
N GLU A 276 -7.82 4.47 -11.75
CA GLU A 276 -8.84 3.49 -11.35
C GLU A 276 -9.57 3.91 -10.07
N ASP A 277 -8.91 4.67 -9.18
CA ASP A 277 -9.48 5.13 -7.91
C ASP A 277 -10.70 6.05 -8.09
N VAL A 278 -10.85 6.66 -9.28
CA VAL A 278 -11.97 7.54 -9.62
C VAL A 278 -13.33 6.85 -9.43
N ASP A 279 -13.40 5.54 -9.70
CA ASP A 279 -14.65 4.78 -9.60
C ASP A 279 -15.09 4.70 -8.13
N GLN A 280 -14.14 4.60 -7.21
CA GLN A 280 -14.41 4.61 -5.78
C GLN A 280 -14.83 6.01 -5.30
N VAL A 281 -14.26 7.08 -5.85
CA VAL A 281 -14.68 8.46 -5.53
C VAL A 281 -16.13 8.69 -5.96
N LEU A 282 -16.48 8.30 -7.19
CA LEU A 282 -17.85 8.42 -7.72
C LEU A 282 -18.84 7.58 -6.90
N LYS A 283 -18.47 6.33 -6.57
CA LYS A 283 -19.31 5.43 -5.75
C LYS A 283 -19.63 5.98 -4.35
N ASN A 284 -18.76 6.82 -3.80
CA ASN A 284 -18.94 7.44 -2.49
C ASN A 284 -19.48 8.88 -2.55
N GLY A 285 -19.92 9.36 -3.72
CA GLY A 285 -20.54 10.69 -3.85
C GLY A 285 -19.56 11.85 -3.90
N GLY A 286 -18.30 11.62 -4.24
CA GLY A 286 -17.31 12.70 -4.34
C GLY A 286 -17.72 13.77 -5.36
N GLU A 287 -17.76 15.02 -4.92
CA GLU A 287 -18.13 16.18 -5.77
C GLU A 287 -17.03 16.56 -6.76
N GLY A 288 -15.85 15.94 -6.65
CA GLY A 288 -14.63 16.26 -7.39
C GLY A 288 -13.46 15.42 -6.89
N ILE A 289 -12.32 15.61 -7.54
CA ILE A 289 -11.03 15.13 -7.08
C ILE A 289 -10.25 16.33 -6.55
N GLY A 290 -9.92 16.31 -5.26
CA GLY A 290 -9.23 17.40 -4.58
C GLY A 290 -7.72 17.28 -4.67
N LEU A 291 -7.23 16.06 -4.92
CA LEU A 291 -5.83 15.77 -5.14
C LEU A 291 -5.71 14.51 -5.99
N PHE A 292 -5.22 14.67 -7.22
CA PHE A 292 -4.66 13.57 -8.01
C PHE A 292 -3.14 13.61 -7.90
N ARG A 293 -2.58 12.61 -7.22
CA ARG A 293 -1.14 12.35 -7.11
C ARG A 293 -0.62 11.72 -8.40
N THR A 294 0.37 12.33 -9.04
CA THR A 294 0.86 11.87 -10.35
C THR A 294 2.07 10.94 -10.25
N GLU A 295 2.57 10.66 -9.06
CA GLU A 295 3.80 9.88 -8.87
C GLU A 295 3.69 8.46 -9.44
N PHE A 296 2.48 7.89 -9.52
CA PHE A 296 2.26 6.56 -10.12
C PHE A 296 2.71 6.47 -11.59
N LEU A 297 2.73 7.59 -12.32
CA LEU A 297 3.23 7.63 -13.71
C LEU A 297 4.75 7.51 -13.79
N TYR A 298 5.44 7.71 -12.68
CA TYR A 298 6.89 7.77 -12.59
C TYR A 298 7.44 6.62 -11.73
N MET A 299 6.65 6.02 -10.85
CA MET A 299 7.12 4.90 -10.03
C MET A 299 7.07 3.58 -10.83
N ASP A 300 7.88 2.61 -10.41
CA ASP A 300 7.91 1.22 -10.90
C ASP A 300 8.08 1.08 -12.42
N ARG A 301 9.07 1.80 -12.97
CA ARG A 301 9.46 1.77 -14.38
C ARG A 301 10.94 2.09 -14.59
N ASP A 302 11.40 1.88 -15.83
CA ASP A 302 12.80 2.08 -16.21
C ASP A 302 13.05 3.41 -16.95
N SER A 303 12.01 4.21 -17.23
CA SER A 303 12.14 5.45 -17.99
C SER A 303 11.06 6.48 -17.65
N MET A 304 11.30 7.75 -17.99
CA MET A 304 10.33 8.83 -17.77
C MET A 304 9.07 8.64 -18.63
N PRO A 305 7.86 8.83 -18.07
CA PRO A 305 6.62 8.79 -18.85
C PRO A 305 6.58 9.91 -19.90
N GLY A 306 6.26 9.55 -21.14
CA GLY A 306 6.10 10.50 -22.25
C GLY A 306 4.81 11.32 -22.17
N GLU A 307 4.71 12.39 -22.98
CA GLU A 307 3.56 13.30 -23.01
C GLU A 307 2.23 12.56 -23.29
N GLU A 308 2.22 11.63 -24.25
CA GLU A 308 1.01 10.87 -24.62
C GLU A 308 0.52 9.94 -23.50
N GLU A 309 1.44 9.28 -22.80
CA GLU A 309 1.10 8.40 -21.70
C GLU A 309 0.44 9.19 -20.56
N GLN A 310 1.08 10.29 -20.16
CA GLN A 310 0.54 11.18 -19.14
C GLN A 310 -0.81 11.79 -19.57
N PHE A 311 -0.91 12.23 -20.82
CA PHE A 311 -2.15 12.79 -21.39
C PHE A 311 -3.30 11.78 -21.30
N ASN A 312 -3.09 10.53 -21.69
CA ASN A 312 -4.12 9.49 -21.65
C ASN A 312 -4.57 9.20 -20.21
N ALA A 313 -3.64 9.16 -19.26
CA ALA A 313 -3.98 8.97 -17.85
C ALA A 313 -4.80 10.14 -17.29
N TYR A 314 -4.40 11.38 -17.54
CA TYR A 314 -5.13 12.57 -17.09
C TYR A 314 -6.51 12.68 -17.76
N LYS A 315 -6.56 12.46 -19.09
CA LYS A 315 -7.80 12.46 -19.86
C LYS A 315 -8.82 11.46 -19.29
N THR A 316 -8.39 10.22 -19.01
CA THR A 316 -9.27 9.17 -18.47
C THR A 316 -9.99 9.62 -17.19
N VAL A 317 -9.25 10.24 -16.27
CA VAL A 317 -9.82 10.72 -15.00
C VAL A 317 -10.76 11.91 -15.22
N VAL A 318 -10.33 12.88 -16.03
CA VAL A 318 -11.11 14.08 -16.32
C VAL A 318 -12.42 13.75 -17.03
N GLU A 319 -12.41 12.86 -18.02
CA GLU A 319 -13.62 12.42 -18.73
C GLU A 319 -14.60 11.70 -17.80
N LYS A 320 -14.11 10.79 -16.94
CA LYS A 320 -14.97 10.08 -15.98
C LYS A 320 -15.61 11.02 -14.95
N MET A 321 -14.94 12.11 -14.58
CA MET A 321 -15.48 13.11 -13.64
C MET A 321 -16.44 14.11 -14.31
N GLY A 322 -16.39 14.25 -15.63
CA GLY A 322 -17.25 15.14 -16.41
C GLY A 322 -17.08 16.61 -16.00
N LYS A 323 -18.13 17.21 -15.44
CA LYS A 323 -18.13 18.62 -15.01
C LYS A 323 -17.46 18.85 -13.64
N ARG A 324 -17.29 17.78 -12.86
CA ARG A 324 -16.72 17.85 -11.51
C ARG A 324 -15.22 18.23 -11.60
N PRO A 325 -14.72 19.09 -10.70
CA PRO A 325 -13.32 19.52 -10.74
C PRO A 325 -12.36 18.35 -10.46
N VAL A 326 -11.24 18.35 -11.18
CA VAL A 326 -10.11 17.43 -10.97
C VAL A 326 -8.85 18.24 -10.77
N ILE A 327 -8.38 18.29 -9.52
CA ILE A 327 -7.15 19.00 -9.15
C ILE A 327 -5.98 18.03 -9.28
N ILE A 328 -5.14 18.22 -10.28
CA ILE A 328 -3.96 17.40 -10.53
C ILE A 328 -2.74 18.12 -9.99
N ARG A 329 -2.03 17.46 -9.08
CA ARG A 329 -0.78 17.96 -8.52
C ARG A 329 0.35 17.62 -9.48
N THR A 330 1.20 18.57 -9.82
CA THR A 330 2.40 18.28 -10.62
C THR A 330 3.36 17.37 -9.84
N LEU A 331 4.36 16.82 -10.52
CA LEU A 331 5.28 15.83 -9.97
C LEU A 331 5.88 16.26 -8.62
N ASP A 332 5.68 15.45 -7.59
CA ASP A 332 6.31 15.58 -6.27
C ASP A 332 7.13 14.31 -5.98
N ILE A 333 8.32 14.28 -6.57
CA ILE A 333 9.34 13.25 -6.39
C ILE A 333 10.63 13.85 -5.82
N GLY A 334 11.43 13.01 -5.17
CA GLY A 334 12.51 13.41 -4.26
C GLY A 334 12.10 13.18 -2.80
N GLY A 335 13.06 13.23 -1.89
CA GLY A 335 12.85 12.70 -0.54
C GLY A 335 13.25 11.21 -0.45
N ASP A 336 12.30 10.41 0.03
CA ASP A 336 12.34 8.95 0.13
C ASP A 336 12.13 8.23 -1.22
N LYS A 337 11.58 8.92 -2.22
CA LYS A 337 11.21 8.33 -3.52
C LYS A 337 12.31 8.51 -4.56
N LYS A 338 13.24 7.55 -4.64
CA LYS A 338 14.31 7.51 -5.65
C LYS A 338 13.82 6.84 -6.95
N LEU A 339 14.13 7.45 -8.10
CA LEU A 339 13.93 6.84 -9.43
C LEU A 339 15.28 6.38 -9.98
N SER A 340 15.40 5.10 -10.34
CA SER A 340 16.65 4.53 -10.89
C SER A 340 17.14 5.24 -12.15
N TYR A 341 16.21 5.74 -12.97
CA TYR A 341 16.47 6.37 -14.26
C TYR A 341 16.51 7.91 -14.22
N LEU A 342 16.27 8.53 -13.05
CA LEU A 342 16.50 9.95 -12.84
C LEU A 342 17.68 10.12 -11.87
N PRO A 343 18.88 10.41 -12.36
CA PRO A 343 20.01 10.65 -11.47
C PRO A 343 19.78 11.95 -10.71
N VAL A 344 19.40 11.81 -9.43
CA VAL A 344 19.29 12.91 -8.47
C VAL A 344 20.51 12.83 -7.53
N PRO A 345 21.21 13.94 -7.25
CA PRO A 345 22.32 13.91 -6.30
C PRO A 345 21.87 13.37 -4.94
N GLU A 346 22.76 12.63 -4.25
CA GLU A 346 22.48 12.27 -2.86
C GLU A 346 22.51 13.50 -1.97
N GLU A 347 21.49 13.64 -1.14
CA GLU A 347 21.33 14.75 -0.21
C GLU A 347 21.35 14.23 1.22
N MET A 348 21.96 15.00 2.12
CA MET A 348 21.95 14.70 3.55
C MET A 348 20.52 14.68 4.12
N ASN A 349 19.64 15.54 3.60
CA ASN A 349 18.23 15.63 4.03
C ASN A 349 17.29 15.74 2.82
N PRO A 350 16.93 14.61 2.20
CA PRO A 350 16.09 14.61 0.99
C PRO A 350 14.72 15.26 1.17
N PHE A 351 14.14 15.23 2.39
CA PHE A 351 12.86 15.89 2.68
C PHE A 351 12.94 17.42 2.59
N LEU A 352 14.11 18.01 2.83
CA LEU A 352 14.33 19.46 2.80
C LEU A 352 14.98 19.94 1.50
N GLY A 353 15.40 19.01 0.63
CA GLY A 353 16.27 19.26 -0.50
C GLY A 353 15.57 19.39 -1.86
N TYR A 354 16.18 18.79 -2.87
CA TYR A 354 15.88 18.90 -4.28
C TYR A 354 14.74 17.94 -4.68
N ARG A 355 13.51 18.41 -4.48
CA ARG A 355 12.27 17.67 -4.76
C ARG A 355 11.20 18.52 -5.40
N ALA A 356 10.19 17.85 -5.96
CA ALA A 356 8.93 18.45 -6.37
C ALA A 356 9.12 19.66 -7.31
N ILE A 357 8.53 20.82 -7.01
CA ILE A 357 8.65 22.01 -7.86
C ILE A 357 10.10 22.46 -8.06
N ARG A 358 11.01 22.23 -7.10
CA ARG A 358 12.42 22.63 -7.22
C ARG A 358 13.12 21.81 -8.31
N LEU A 359 12.88 20.51 -8.33
CA LEU A 359 13.30 19.62 -9.42
C LEU A 359 12.66 20.06 -10.74
N CYS A 360 11.36 20.33 -10.77
CA CYS A 360 10.65 20.73 -11.99
C CYS A 360 11.12 22.07 -12.58
N LEU A 361 11.50 23.03 -11.74
CA LEU A 361 12.00 24.34 -12.19
C LEU A 361 13.43 24.26 -12.72
N ASP A 362 14.25 23.35 -12.20
CA ASP A 362 15.61 23.12 -12.69
C ASP A 362 15.62 22.20 -13.94
N ARG A 363 14.78 21.16 -13.95
CA ARG A 363 14.60 20.21 -15.06
C ARG A 363 13.31 20.49 -15.83
N THR A 364 13.32 21.62 -16.54
CA THR A 364 12.17 22.07 -17.34
C THR A 364 11.81 21.10 -18.46
N ASP A 365 12.76 20.28 -18.94
CA ASP A 365 12.52 19.20 -19.89
C ASP A 365 11.52 18.17 -19.36
N ILE A 366 11.60 17.82 -18.06
CA ILE A 366 10.66 16.90 -17.41
C ILE A 366 9.33 17.62 -17.13
N PHE A 367 9.41 18.86 -16.66
CA PHE A 367 8.23 19.61 -16.24
C PHE A 367 7.31 19.95 -17.41
N LYS A 368 7.87 20.40 -18.54
CA LYS A 368 7.11 20.74 -19.75
C LYS A 368 6.33 19.53 -20.30
N VAL A 369 6.90 18.33 -20.27
CA VAL A 369 6.20 17.10 -20.70
C VAL A 369 4.89 16.93 -19.91
N GLN A 370 4.95 17.11 -18.59
CA GLN A 370 3.77 17.01 -17.74
C GLN A 370 2.78 18.16 -17.97
N LEU A 371 3.25 19.41 -18.02
CA LEU A 371 2.38 20.57 -18.21
C LEU A 371 1.65 20.52 -19.56
N ARG A 372 2.32 20.11 -20.64
CA ARG A 372 1.71 19.94 -21.95
C ARG A 372 0.65 18.85 -21.94
N ALA A 373 0.92 17.72 -21.29
CA ALA A 373 -0.07 16.65 -21.11
C ALA A 373 -1.31 17.12 -20.33
N LEU A 374 -1.13 17.88 -19.25
CA LEU A 374 -2.21 18.47 -18.44
C LEU A 374 -3.04 19.47 -19.26
N LEU A 375 -2.38 20.37 -19.99
CA LEU A 375 -3.02 21.35 -20.87
C LEU A 375 -3.88 20.65 -21.94
N ARG A 376 -3.34 19.63 -22.60
CA ARG A 376 -4.11 18.84 -23.57
C ARG A 376 -5.29 18.13 -22.95
N ALA A 377 -5.15 17.57 -21.75
CA ALA A 377 -6.23 16.87 -21.05
C ALA A 377 -7.35 17.84 -20.60
N SER A 378 -7.04 19.13 -20.44
CA SER A 378 -7.99 20.12 -19.91
C SER A 378 -9.20 20.41 -20.80
N VAL A 379 -9.22 20.01 -22.08
CA VAL A 379 -10.39 20.18 -22.96
C VAL A 379 -11.48 19.15 -22.70
N PHE A 380 -11.15 18.06 -22.00
CA PHE A 380 -12.06 16.93 -21.77
C PHE A 380 -12.91 17.08 -20.49
N GLY A 381 -12.68 18.12 -19.69
CA GLY A 381 -13.43 18.38 -18.45
C GLY A 381 -12.79 19.44 -17.57
N ASN A 382 -13.21 19.54 -16.31
CA ASN A 382 -12.81 20.60 -15.39
C ASN A 382 -11.47 20.28 -14.69
N LEU A 383 -10.37 20.37 -15.43
CA LEU A 383 -9.02 20.17 -14.90
C LEU A 383 -8.47 21.44 -14.25
N ARG A 384 -7.81 21.28 -13.09
CA ARG A 384 -7.04 22.31 -12.41
C ARG A 384 -5.63 21.80 -12.12
N ILE A 385 -4.63 22.67 -12.14
CA ILE A 385 -3.23 22.32 -11.85
C ILE A 385 -2.84 22.86 -10.48
N MET A 386 -2.15 22.04 -9.68
CA MET A 386 -1.62 22.43 -8.37
C MET A 386 -0.12 22.17 -8.28
N PHE A 387 0.65 23.17 -7.87
CA PHE A 387 2.09 23.03 -7.69
C PHE A 387 2.45 22.65 -6.24
N PRO A 388 3.18 21.54 -6.01
CA PRO A 388 3.64 21.10 -4.68
C PRO A 388 4.86 21.90 -4.19
N MET A 389 5.11 21.86 -2.88
CA MET A 389 6.36 22.35 -2.25
C MET A 389 6.75 23.80 -2.60
N ILE A 390 5.76 24.66 -2.82
CA ILE A 390 5.99 26.09 -3.03
C ILE A 390 6.40 26.73 -1.71
N SER A 391 7.53 27.45 -1.73
CA SER A 391 8.07 28.16 -0.58
C SER A 391 8.12 29.68 -0.79
N SER A 392 8.04 30.15 -2.03
CA SER A 392 8.15 31.56 -2.39
C SER A 392 7.23 31.94 -3.57
N LEU A 393 6.91 33.24 -3.69
CA LEU A 393 6.17 33.78 -4.83
C LEU A 393 6.95 33.60 -6.15
N GLU A 394 8.28 33.66 -6.10
CA GLU A 394 9.14 33.52 -7.27
C GLU A 394 8.97 32.15 -7.93
N GLU A 395 8.88 31.07 -7.16
CA GLU A 395 8.63 29.71 -7.68
C GLU A 395 7.28 29.63 -8.39
N VAL A 396 6.23 30.29 -7.87
CA VAL A 396 4.90 30.34 -8.51
C VAL A 396 4.97 31.09 -9.83
N LEU A 397 5.66 32.22 -9.88
CA LEU A 397 5.81 33.03 -11.09
C LEU A 397 6.57 32.27 -12.18
N LYS A 398 7.68 31.61 -11.83
CA LYS A 398 8.45 30.76 -12.75
C LYS A 398 7.63 29.58 -13.27
N ALA A 399 6.88 28.90 -12.40
CA ALA A 399 6.02 27.79 -12.83
C ALA A 399 4.92 28.26 -13.81
N LYS A 400 4.32 29.44 -13.57
CA LYS A 400 3.34 30.04 -14.48
C LYS A 400 3.95 30.48 -15.81
N GLU A 401 5.19 30.96 -15.80
CA GLU A 401 5.92 31.32 -17.02
C GLU A 401 6.14 30.09 -17.91
N ILE A 402 6.63 28.98 -17.34
CA ILE A 402 6.82 27.71 -18.07
C ILE A 402 5.47 27.17 -18.57
N LEU A 403 4.41 27.25 -17.77
CA LEU A 403 3.07 26.85 -18.21
C LEU A 403 2.60 27.67 -19.41
N LYS A 404 2.83 28.98 -19.40
CA LYS A 404 2.50 29.87 -20.54
C LYS A 404 3.31 29.51 -21.77
N GLU A 405 4.60 29.20 -21.62
CA GLU A 405 5.43 28.74 -22.72
C GLU A 405 4.86 27.46 -23.35
N CYS A 406 4.43 26.48 -22.54
CA CYS A 406 3.76 25.28 -23.03
C CYS A 406 2.44 25.59 -23.78
N MET A 407 1.66 26.57 -23.32
CA MET A 407 0.45 27.01 -24.02
C MET A 407 0.79 27.60 -25.41
N ASP A 408 1.86 28.39 -25.51
CA ASP A 408 2.31 28.99 -26.77
C ASP A 408 2.84 27.92 -27.74
N GLU A 409 3.60 26.93 -27.24
CA GLU A 409 4.05 25.77 -28.01
C GLU A 409 2.87 24.95 -28.56
N LEU A 410 1.90 24.58 -27.70
CA LEU A 410 0.72 23.83 -28.12
C LEU A 410 -0.14 24.60 -29.13
N THR A 411 -0.23 25.92 -28.99
CA THR A 411 -0.91 26.79 -29.97
C THR A 411 -0.23 26.71 -31.33
N LYS A 412 1.12 26.77 -31.39
CA LYS A 412 1.89 26.64 -32.64
C LYS A 412 1.72 25.24 -33.27
N GLU A 413 1.56 24.21 -32.45
CA GLU A 413 1.30 22.83 -32.89
C GLU A 413 -0.17 22.59 -33.29
N GLY A 414 -1.07 23.56 -33.10
CA GLY A 414 -2.50 23.41 -33.38
C GLY A 414 -3.23 22.48 -32.41
N LYS A 415 -2.66 22.23 -31.22
CA LYS A 415 -3.28 21.39 -30.18
C LYS A 415 -4.18 22.24 -29.27
N SER A 416 -5.38 21.73 -29.01
CA SER A 416 -6.37 22.42 -28.16
C SER A 416 -6.07 22.23 -26.67
N PHE A 417 -6.34 23.27 -25.88
CA PHE A 417 -6.27 23.29 -24.41
C PHE A 417 -7.25 24.34 -23.87
N ASN A 418 -7.61 24.25 -22.60
CA ASN A 418 -8.42 25.26 -21.90
C ASN A 418 -7.55 26.46 -21.50
N LYS A 419 -7.84 27.63 -22.06
CA LYS A 419 -7.12 28.89 -21.79
C LYS A 419 -7.42 29.46 -20.40
N ASP A 420 -8.58 29.13 -19.84
CA ASP A 420 -9.06 29.62 -18.54
C ASP A 420 -8.80 28.60 -17.42
N LEU A 421 -7.87 27.67 -17.65
CA LEU A 421 -7.50 26.64 -16.67
C LEU A 421 -7.01 27.28 -15.37
N GLN A 422 -7.54 26.78 -14.26
CA GLN A 422 -7.16 27.25 -12.93
C GLN A 422 -5.84 26.63 -12.48
N THR A 423 -4.99 27.47 -11.90
CA THR A 423 -3.73 27.05 -11.26
C THR A 423 -3.78 27.41 -9.77
N GLY A 424 -3.19 26.56 -8.93
CA GLY A 424 -3.07 26.75 -7.50
C GLY A 424 -1.77 26.19 -6.95
N ILE A 425 -1.59 26.30 -5.64
CA ILE A 425 -0.42 25.78 -4.92
C ILE A 425 -0.87 24.90 -3.78
N MET A 426 -0.05 23.91 -3.45
CA MET A 426 -0.20 23.15 -2.20
C MET A 426 0.47 23.94 -1.07
N VAL A 427 -0.32 24.38 -0.10
CA VAL A 427 0.19 25.07 1.10
C VAL A 427 0.62 24.02 2.12
N GLU A 428 1.86 23.55 1.98
CA GLU A 428 2.45 22.52 2.84
C GLU A 428 3.80 22.92 3.45
N ILE A 429 4.35 24.06 3.01
CA ILE A 429 5.56 24.66 3.59
C ILE A 429 5.15 25.83 4.50
N PRO A 430 5.68 25.94 5.74
CA PRO A 430 5.34 27.04 6.64
C PRO A 430 5.55 28.42 6.02
N ALA A 431 6.60 28.60 5.21
CA ALA A 431 6.85 29.82 4.47
C ALA A 431 5.68 30.22 3.53
N ALA A 432 5.02 29.25 2.87
CA ALA A 432 3.85 29.55 2.06
C ALA A 432 2.71 30.08 2.92
N ALA A 433 2.45 29.46 4.07
CA ALA A 433 1.35 29.85 4.96
C ALA A 433 1.51 31.25 5.57
N VAL A 434 2.76 31.66 5.87
CA VAL A 434 3.05 32.98 6.45
C VAL A 434 2.96 34.10 5.41
N ASN A 435 3.10 33.77 4.12
CA ASN A 435 3.08 34.73 3.01
C ASN A 435 1.76 34.68 2.20
N LEU A 436 0.69 34.09 2.75
CA LEU A 436 -0.64 33.97 2.11
C LEU A 436 -1.40 35.30 2.02
#